data_AF-A0A4Y3KCL6-F1
#
_entry.id   AF-A0A4Y3KCL6-F1
#
_cell.length_a   1.000
_cell.length_b   1.000
_cell.length_c   1.000
_cell.angle_alpha   90.00
_cell.angle_beta   90.00
_cell.angle_gamma   90.00
#
_symmetry.space_group_name_H-M   'P 1'
#
loop_
_entity.id
_entity.type
_entity.pdbx_description
1 polymer ?
#
loop_
_entity_poly.entity_id
_entity_poly.type
_entity_poly.pdbx_seq_one_letter_code
_entity_poly.pdbx_strand_id
1 'polypeptide(L)'
;MSDTTPRPDDGSNPVPPGPQEPTPPAPEGAYPPPPAGAYPPPPAGATPPPPGGYPPPPAPGGYGGDQSVDVVEGFKWGWKKFTENLSPILIAIVAYVVGSIVVIGIWYFVIAGLFLRTSETTIDDEGNITFGSGPGFAAVLLSTALISVVAVLVLSIVQAGFVQGALRISRGEALTVDTFFKFRNLPAVILASLLVAVLTAVGYALCYLPGIVVAFFAQFTLYYVVDRGSGAVDALKASFQLVRDNIVPALLIFLGVALASAVGGLVCGVGTLVTLPVALLAQTYVYRRLNREPVVP
;
A
#
# COMPACT_ATOMS: atom_id res chain seq x y z
N MET A 1 -7.64 -66.31 -67.90
CA MET A 1 -6.61 -65.71 -67.04
C MET A 1 -6.21 -64.40 -67.66
N SER A 2 -6.46 -63.32 -66.91
CA SER A 2 -5.72 -62.05 -66.94
C SER A 2 -5.85 -61.15 -68.18
N ASP A 3 -5.84 -59.83 -68.08
CA ASP A 3 -6.19 -58.85 -67.05
C ASP A 3 -6.23 -57.51 -67.80
N THR A 4 -7.07 -56.60 -67.34
CA THR A 4 -7.58 -55.40 -67.99
C THR A 4 -6.57 -54.25 -68.20
N THR A 5 -6.54 -53.70 -69.42
CA THR A 5 -6.15 -52.30 -69.77
C THR A 5 -7.41 -51.40 -69.79
N PRO A 6 -7.41 -50.03 -69.79
CA PRO A 6 -6.32 -49.07 -70.11
C PRO A 6 -6.24 -47.73 -69.30
N ARG A 7 -5.11 -47.00 -69.46
CA ARG A 7 -4.83 -45.54 -69.72
C ARG A 7 -5.99 -44.50 -69.65
N PRO A 8 -5.77 -43.14 -69.69
CA PRO A 8 -4.70 -42.21 -69.24
C PRO A 8 -5.18 -41.13 -68.23
N ASP A 9 -4.25 -40.52 -67.48
CA ASP A 9 -4.47 -39.31 -66.68
C ASP A 9 -4.39 -38.03 -67.56
N ASP A 10 -5.46 -37.22 -67.54
CA ASP A 10 -5.53 -35.90 -68.18
C ASP A 10 -5.35 -34.81 -67.10
N GLY A 11 -4.40 -33.91 -67.37
CA GLY A 11 -3.99 -32.84 -66.47
C GLY A 11 -4.63 -31.52 -66.86
N SER A 12 -5.28 -30.86 -65.90
CA SER A 12 -5.55 -29.43 -65.96
C SER A 12 -5.43 -28.83 -64.56
N ASN A 13 -4.59 -27.80 -64.45
CA ASN A 13 -4.21 -27.12 -63.21
C ASN A 13 -4.99 -25.80 -63.10
N PRO A 14 -5.48 -25.41 -61.90
CA PRO A 14 -5.56 -23.97 -61.60
C PRO A 14 -5.17 -23.56 -60.15
N VAL A 15 -4.33 -22.50 -60.10
CA VAL A 15 -4.24 -21.32 -59.20
C VAL A 15 -4.29 -21.48 -57.65
N PRO A 16 -3.31 -20.93 -56.89
CA PRO A 16 -3.30 -20.94 -55.42
C PRO A 16 -3.95 -19.69 -54.78
N PRO A 17 -4.75 -19.81 -53.70
CA PRO A 17 -5.17 -18.67 -52.87
C PRO A 17 -4.14 -18.32 -51.78
N GLY A 18 -3.95 -17.01 -51.54
CA GLY A 18 -2.96 -16.42 -50.64
C GLY A 18 -3.26 -16.48 -49.12
N PRO A 19 -2.45 -15.79 -48.29
CA PRO A 19 -2.43 -15.95 -46.83
C PRO A 19 -3.71 -15.41 -46.14
N GLN A 20 -4.24 -16.18 -45.18
CA GLN A 20 -5.40 -15.83 -44.36
C GLN A 20 -5.04 -14.81 -43.26
N GLU A 21 -5.78 -13.71 -43.19
CA GLU A 21 -5.77 -12.79 -42.04
C GLU A 21 -6.57 -13.36 -40.85
N PRO A 22 -6.19 -13.09 -39.58
CA PRO A 22 -6.93 -13.59 -38.43
C PRO A 22 -8.16 -12.72 -38.11
N THR A 23 -9.32 -13.35 -37.98
CA THR A 23 -10.57 -12.74 -37.49
C THR A 23 -10.53 -12.47 -35.97
N PRO A 24 -11.13 -11.37 -35.47
CA PRO A 24 -11.13 -11.02 -34.04
C PRO A 24 -12.09 -11.90 -33.21
N PRO A 25 -11.81 -12.14 -31.91
CA PRO A 25 -12.66 -12.96 -31.05
C PRO A 25 -13.92 -12.23 -30.56
N ALA A 26 -15.03 -12.96 -30.45
CA ALA A 26 -16.33 -12.46 -29.98
C ALA A 26 -16.40 -12.38 -28.43
N PRO A 27 -17.25 -11.51 -27.84
CA PRO A 27 -17.36 -11.34 -26.39
C PRO A 27 -18.07 -12.54 -25.72
N GLU A 28 -17.46 -13.09 -24.67
CA GLU A 28 -18.01 -14.15 -23.83
C GLU A 28 -19.19 -13.64 -22.99
N GLY A 29 -20.36 -14.29 -23.06
CA GLY A 29 -21.48 -13.95 -22.16
C GLY A 29 -22.88 -14.46 -22.49
N ALA A 30 -23.09 -15.35 -23.48
CA ALA A 30 -24.42 -15.89 -23.78
C ALA A 30 -24.55 -17.35 -23.30
N TYR A 31 -25.31 -17.56 -22.23
CA TYR A 31 -25.72 -18.91 -21.81
C TYR A 31 -26.72 -19.51 -22.81
N PRO A 32 -26.63 -20.82 -23.12
CA PRO A 32 -27.58 -21.46 -24.03
C PRO A 32 -28.96 -21.67 -23.37
N PRO A 33 -30.07 -21.61 -24.14
CA PRO A 33 -31.40 -21.86 -23.62
C PRO A 33 -31.60 -23.34 -23.23
N PRO A 34 -32.42 -23.66 -22.22
CA PRO A 34 -32.63 -25.04 -21.77
C PRO A 34 -33.42 -25.88 -22.79
N PRO A 35 -33.23 -27.22 -22.80
CA PRO A 35 -33.85 -28.10 -23.80
C PRO A 35 -35.36 -28.23 -23.62
N ALA A 36 -36.10 -28.24 -24.74
CA ALA A 36 -37.54 -28.45 -24.77
C ALA A 36 -37.88 -29.93 -24.48
N GLY A 37 -38.27 -30.23 -23.24
CA GLY A 37 -38.82 -31.52 -22.82
C GLY A 37 -40.33 -31.44 -22.57
N ALA A 38 -41.08 -32.38 -23.14
CA ALA A 38 -42.53 -32.42 -23.23
C ALA A 38 -43.26 -32.51 -21.87
N TYR A 39 -44.21 -31.61 -21.64
CA TYR A 39 -45.23 -31.77 -20.60
C TYR A 39 -46.57 -32.18 -21.23
N PRO A 40 -47.34 -33.08 -20.59
CA PRO A 40 -48.67 -33.46 -21.05
C PRO A 40 -49.65 -32.29 -20.97
N PRO A 41 -50.66 -32.21 -21.86
CA PRO A 41 -51.61 -31.11 -21.88
C PRO A 41 -52.50 -31.14 -20.62
N PRO A 42 -52.74 -29.99 -19.95
CA PRO A 42 -53.60 -29.92 -18.78
C PRO A 42 -55.10 -30.00 -19.15
N PRO A 43 -55.98 -30.45 -18.22
CA PRO A 43 -57.42 -30.56 -18.46
C PRO A 43 -58.05 -29.20 -18.75
N ALA A 44 -58.99 -29.16 -19.70
CA ALA A 44 -59.71 -27.95 -20.09
C ALA A 44 -60.53 -27.39 -18.92
N GLY A 45 -60.19 -26.18 -18.46
CA GLY A 45 -61.03 -25.42 -17.52
C GLY A 45 -60.33 -24.62 -16.41
N ALA A 46 -59.00 -24.69 -16.25
CA ALA A 46 -58.30 -23.94 -15.21
C ALA A 46 -57.61 -22.69 -15.76
N THR A 47 -58.01 -21.50 -15.28
CA THR A 47 -57.30 -20.24 -15.52
C THR A 47 -55.93 -20.26 -14.82
N PRO A 48 -54.84 -19.78 -15.44
CA PRO A 48 -53.51 -19.75 -14.82
C PRO A 48 -53.48 -18.83 -13.58
N PRO A 49 -52.81 -19.22 -12.48
CA PRO A 49 -52.59 -18.33 -11.35
C PRO A 49 -51.64 -17.17 -11.74
N PRO A 50 -51.79 -15.97 -11.13
CA PRO A 50 -50.92 -14.83 -11.44
C PRO A 50 -49.46 -15.16 -11.07
N PRO A 51 -48.47 -14.70 -11.87
CA PRO A 51 -47.06 -14.96 -11.58
C PRO A 51 -46.67 -14.40 -10.21
N GLY A 52 -46.48 -15.31 -9.24
CA GLY A 52 -45.95 -14.98 -7.93
C GLY A 52 -44.52 -14.46 -8.09
N GLY A 53 -44.33 -13.17 -7.86
CA GLY A 53 -43.01 -12.55 -7.86
C GLY A 53 -42.14 -13.20 -6.78
N TYR A 54 -41.05 -13.84 -7.21
CA TYR A 54 -39.98 -14.19 -6.30
C TYR A 54 -39.51 -12.92 -5.58
N PRO A 55 -39.36 -12.93 -4.24
CA PRO A 55 -38.69 -11.83 -3.56
C PRO A 55 -37.29 -11.68 -4.18
N PRO A 56 -36.88 -10.44 -4.52
CA PRO A 56 -35.59 -10.23 -5.14
C PRO A 56 -34.48 -10.81 -4.24
N PRO A 57 -33.46 -11.48 -4.81
CA PRO A 57 -32.32 -11.93 -4.03
C PRO A 57 -31.73 -10.73 -3.27
N PRO A 58 -31.29 -10.89 -2.01
CA PRO A 58 -30.71 -9.80 -1.25
C PRO A 58 -29.61 -9.15 -2.08
N ALA A 59 -29.76 -7.85 -2.37
CA ALA A 59 -28.74 -7.10 -3.09
C ALA A 59 -27.41 -7.27 -2.34
N PRO A 60 -26.30 -7.63 -3.03
CA PRO A 60 -24.98 -7.54 -2.44
C PRO A 60 -24.83 -6.11 -1.90
N GLY A 61 -24.56 -6.00 -0.59
CA GLY A 61 -24.69 -4.76 0.19
C GLY A 61 -24.38 -3.51 -0.62
N GLY A 62 -25.40 -2.67 -0.80
CA GLY A 62 -25.33 -1.42 -1.54
C GLY A 62 -24.41 -0.42 -0.85
N TYR A 63 -23.10 -0.56 -1.06
CA TYR A 63 -22.16 0.55 -1.01
C TYR A 63 -22.02 1.12 -2.42
N GLY A 64 -23.15 1.60 -2.92
CA GLY A 64 -23.32 2.15 -4.27
C GLY A 64 -24.10 3.45 -4.19
N GLY A 65 -23.60 4.37 -3.37
CA GLY A 65 -23.95 5.78 -3.42
C GLY A 65 -22.64 6.53 -3.45
N ASP A 66 -22.63 7.66 -4.13
CA ASP A 66 -21.54 8.62 -4.27
C ASP A 66 -21.17 9.24 -2.90
N GLN A 67 -20.85 8.40 -1.93
CA GLN A 67 -20.39 8.79 -0.61
C GLN A 67 -18.92 9.12 -0.77
N SER A 68 -18.66 10.40 -1.00
CA SER A 68 -17.35 11.00 -0.78
C SER A 68 -16.75 10.41 0.49
N VAL A 69 -15.56 9.81 0.41
CA VAL A 69 -14.93 9.14 1.55
C VAL A 69 -14.80 10.13 2.71
N ASP A 70 -15.52 9.86 3.80
CA ASP A 70 -15.48 10.70 5.00
C ASP A 70 -14.22 10.39 5.82
N VAL A 71 -13.27 11.31 5.76
CA VAL A 71 -12.01 11.23 6.50
C VAL A 71 -12.22 11.32 8.01
N VAL A 72 -13.21 12.09 8.47
CA VAL A 72 -13.55 12.22 9.89
C VAL A 72 -14.09 10.90 10.41
N GLU A 73 -14.93 10.21 9.63
CA GLU A 73 -15.34 8.84 9.93
C GLU A 73 -14.13 7.91 10.05
N GLY A 74 -13.14 8.04 9.15
CA GLY A 74 -11.87 7.31 9.23
C GLY A 74 -11.14 7.51 10.57
N PHE A 75 -11.08 8.74 11.08
CA PHE A 75 -10.49 9.01 12.40
C PHE A 75 -11.31 8.45 13.55
N LYS A 76 -12.65 8.55 13.50
CA LYS A 76 -13.54 7.94 14.50
C LYS A 76 -13.39 6.42 14.52
N TRP A 77 -13.33 5.81 13.34
CA TRP A 77 -13.09 4.38 13.16
C TRP A 77 -11.71 3.98 13.71
N GLY A 78 -10.67 4.74 13.38
CA GLY A 78 -9.31 4.50 13.86
C GLY A 78 -9.21 4.58 15.39
N TRP A 79 -9.89 5.56 16.01
CA TRP A 79 -9.98 5.64 17.47
C TRP A 79 -10.70 4.44 18.08
N LYS A 80 -11.87 4.07 17.53
CA LYS A 80 -12.64 2.90 17.98
C LYS A 80 -11.77 1.63 17.92
N LYS A 81 -11.16 1.34 16.78
CA LYS A 81 -10.33 0.15 16.58
C LYS A 81 -9.07 0.14 17.43
N PHE A 82 -8.47 1.30 17.66
CA PHE A 82 -7.39 1.46 18.61
C PHE A 82 -7.84 1.06 20.02
N THR A 83 -8.97 1.58 20.50
CA THR A 83 -9.51 1.26 21.83
C THR A 83 -9.93 -0.21 21.98
N GLU A 84 -10.46 -0.84 20.94
CA GLU A 84 -10.81 -2.27 20.92
C GLU A 84 -9.57 -3.19 20.94
N ASN A 85 -8.44 -2.71 20.43
CA ASN A 85 -7.20 -3.50 20.28
C ASN A 85 -6.02 -2.90 21.04
N LEU A 86 -6.27 -2.21 22.16
CA LEU A 86 -5.24 -1.48 22.91
C LEU A 86 -4.06 -2.36 23.30
N SER A 87 -4.34 -3.52 23.89
CA SER A 87 -3.30 -4.40 24.42
C SER A 87 -2.27 -4.82 23.35
N PRO A 88 -2.66 -5.46 22.23
CA PRO A 88 -1.68 -5.85 21.21
C PRO A 88 -1.01 -4.64 20.54
N ILE A 89 -1.72 -3.52 20.35
CA ILE A 89 -1.15 -2.31 19.75
C ILE A 89 -0.09 -1.70 20.66
N LEU A 90 -0.37 -1.52 21.96
CA LEU A 90 0.58 -0.93 22.90
C LEU A 90 1.82 -1.80 23.09
N ILE A 91 1.67 -3.12 23.14
CA ILE A 91 2.82 -4.04 23.21
C ILE A 91 3.68 -3.91 21.95
N ALA A 92 3.05 -3.85 20.77
CA ALA A 92 3.78 -3.63 19.51
C ALA A 92 4.50 -2.28 19.49
N ILE A 93 3.84 -1.20 19.96
CA ILE A 93 4.46 0.14 20.07
C ILE A 93 5.70 0.07 20.96
N VAL A 94 5.59 -0.48 22.17
CA VAL A 94 6.72 -0.56 23.10
C VAL A 94 7.86 -1.38 22.50
N ALA A 95 7.56 -2.53 21.91
CA ALA A 95 8.56 -3.37 21.25
C ALA A 95 9.27 -2.64 20.10
N TYR A 96 8.52 -1.91 19.25
CA TYR A 96 9.10 -1.11 18.18
C TYR A 96 9.90 0.08 18.69
N VAL A 97 9.44 0.79 19.72
CA VAL A 97 10.16 1.93 20.29
C VAL A 97 11.49 1.46 20.87
N VAL A 98 11.47 0.40 21.69
CA VAL A 98 12.70 -0.16 22.28
C VAL A 98 13.65 -0.66 21.19
N GLY A 99 13.14 -1.44 20.23
CA GLY A 99 13.94 -1.93 19.10
C GLY A 99 14.54 -0.80 18.27
N SER A 100 13.76 0.25 17.99
CA SER A 100 14.21 1.42 17.23
C SER A 100 15.27 2.21 17.98
N ILE A 101 15.11 2.45 19.29
CA ILE A 101 16.10 3.13 20.12
C ILE A 101 17.42 2.35 20.13
N VAL A 102 17.36 1.03 20.28
CA VAL A 102 18.57 0.19 20.28
C VAL A 102 19.27 0.25 18.92
N VAL A 103 18.55 0.02 17.82
CA VAL A 103 19.14 -0.02 16.47
C VAL A 103 19.67 1.35 16.06
N ILE A 104 18.87 2.41 16.20
CA ILE A 104 19.26 3.77 15.82
C ILE A 104 20.36 4.28 16.76
N GLY A 105 20.29 3.97 18.06
CA GLY A 105 21.30 4.35 19.05
C GLY A 105 22.65 3.72 18.76
N ILE A 106 22.71 2.39 18.57
CA ILE A 106 23.94 1.69 18.19
C ILE A 106 24.51 2.27 16.90
N TRP A 107 23.66 2.46 15.88
CA TRP A 107 24.10 3.04 14.61
C TRP A 107 24.65 4.46 14.76
N TYR A 108 23.98 5.29 15.56
CA TYR A 108 24.44 6.63 15.88
C TYR A 108 25.82 6.60 16.53
N PHE A 109 26.05 5.74 17.53
CA PHE A 109 27.37 5.62 18.17
C PHE A 109 28.46 5.17 17.21
N VAL A 110 28.16 4.23 16.29
CA VAL A 110 29.10 3.81 15.24
C VAL A 110 29.47 4.97 14.33
N ILE A 111 28.48 5.70 13.81
CA ILE A 111 28.73 6.84 12.91
C ILE A 111 29.43 7.98 13.64
N ALA A 112 29.04 8.27 14.88
CA ALA A 112 29.66 9.32 15.69
C ALA A 112 31.14 9.01 15.96
N GLY A 113 31.47 7.76 16.32
CA GLY A 113 32.85 7.34 16.53
C GLY A 113 33.72 7.38 15.26
N LEU A 114 33.12 7.13 14.09
CA LEU A 114 33.83 7.16 12.81
C LEU A 114 34.02 8.58 12.25
N PHE A 115 33.02 9.46 12.38
CA PHE A 115 32.95 10.72 11.63
C PHE A 115 32.86 11.99 12.47
N LEU A 116 32.36 11.93 13.70
CA LEU A 116 32.03 13.12 14.52
C LEU A 116 33.06 13.40 15.60
N ARG A 117 34.36 13.15 15.32
CA ARG A 117 35.49 13.33 16.25
C ARG A 117 35.33 14.60 17.09
N THR A 118 35.52 14.50 18.39
CA THR A 118 35.51 15.66 19.28
C THR A 118 36.74 16.53 19.06
N SER A 119 36.58 17.85 19.11
CA SER A 119 37.69 18.79 19.08
C SER A 119 38.56 18.61 20.33
N GLU A 120 39.83 18.24 20.15
CA GLU A 120 40.80 18.18 21.23
C GLU A 120 41.66 19.45 21.24
N THR A 121 41.84 20.06 22.41
CA THR A 121 42.83 21.12 22.59
C THR A 121 44.11 20.49 23.11
N THR A 122 45.21 20.59 22.37
CA THR A 122 46.50 20.05 22.78
C THR A 122 47.45 21.17 23.15
N ILE A 123 48.26 20.95 24.17
CA ILE A 123 49.38 21.82 24.55
C ILE A 123 50.63 20.99 24.29
N ASP A 124 51.50 21.46 23.41
CA ASP A 124 52.78 20.77 23.14
C ASP A 124 53.82 21.08 24.22
N ASP A 125 54.97 20.40 24.15
CA ASP A 125 56.06 20.54 25.11
C ASP A 125 56.69 21.95 25.09
N GLU A 126 56.51 22.71 24.01
CA GLU A 126 56.90 24.11 23.88
C GLU A 126 55.85 25.10 24.44
N GLY A 127 54.69 24.61 24.89
CA GLY A 127 53.61 25.42 25.45
C GLY A 127 52.69 26.06 24.40
N ASN A 128 52.77 25.66 23.13
CA ASN A 128 51.83 26.10 22.11
C ASN A 128 50.49 25.38 22.27
N ILE A 129 49.42 26.16 22.21
CA ILE A 129 48.04 25.67 22.32
C ILE A 129 47.49 25.48 20.90
N THR A 130 47.20 24.23 20.53
CA THR A 130 46.49 23.89 19.29
C THR A 130 45.04 23.58 19.61
N PHE A 131 44.11 24.33 19.01
CA PHE A 131 42.69 24.03 19.08
C PHE A 131 42.31 23.07 17.95
N GLY A 132 41.84 21.88 18.28
CA GLY A 132 41.26 20.96 17.32
C GLY A 132 40.02 21.58 16.69
N SER A 133 40.00 21.72 15.37
CA SER A 133 38.75 21.94 14.64
C SER A 133 37.94 20.65 14.71
N GLY A 134 36.71 20.70 15.20
CA GLY A 134 35.80 19.55 15.23
C GLY A 134 35.52 18.96 13.84
N PRO A 135 34.49 18.11 13.71
CA PRO A 135 34.25 17.43 12.44
C PRO A 135 33.92 18.45 11.35
N GLY A 136 34.62 18.35 10.22
CA GLY A 136 34.43 19.25 9.09
C GLY A 136 33.01 19.15 8.52
N PHE A 137 32.55 20.20 7.84
CA PHE A 137 31.20 20.30 7.28
C PHE A 137 30.78 19.07 6.46
N ALA A 138 31.67 18.56 5.58
CA ALA A 138 31.40 17.37 4.78
C ALA A 138 31.21 16.10 5.64
N ALA A 139 31.98 15.97 6.73
CA ALA A 139 31.84 14.84 7.67
C ALA A 139 30.52 14.92 8.44
N VAL A 140 30.11 16.13 8.86
CA VAL A 140 28.80 16.36 9.49
C VAL A 140 27.64 16.05 8.54
N LEU A 141 27.71 16.50 7.28
CA LEU A 141 26.68 16.19 6.28
C LEU A 141 26.60 14.69 5.99
N LEU A 142 27.75 14.04 5.78
CA LEU A 142 27.80 12.61 5.49
C LEU A 142 27.27 11.79 6.67
N SER A 143 27.72 12.07 7.89
CA SER A 143 27.23 11.39 9.10
C SER A 143 25.73 11.58 9.29
N THR A 144 25.21 12.80 9.09
CA THR A 144 23.77 13.08 9.16
C THR A 144 23.00 12.27 8.12
N ALA A 145 23.49 12.22 6.88
CA ALA A 145 22.87 11.42 5.83
C ALA A 145 22.84 9.93 6.20
N LEU A 146 23.96 9.36 6.66
CA LEU A 146 24.06 7.94 7.06
C LEU A 146 23.15 7.61 8.25
N ILE A 147 23.05 8.49 9.24
CA ILE A 147 22.14 8.32 10.38
C ILE A 147 20.68 8.35 9.89
N SER A 148 20.35 9.32 9.04
CA SER A 148 18.98 9.50 8.53
C SER A 148 18.50 8.29 7.71
N VAL A 149 19.38 7.66 6.92
CA VAL A 149 19.03 6.47 6.13
C VAL A 149 18.57 5.34 7.03
N VAL A 150 19.31 5.02 8.09
CA VAL A 150 18.92 3.96 9.03
C VAL A 150 17.66 4.34 9.81
N ALA A 151 17.54 5.58 10.26
CA ALA A 151 16.34 6.05 10.94
C ALA A 151 15.09 5.91 10.06
N VAL A 152 15.16 6.33 8.80
CA VAL A 152 14.06 6.20 7.83
C VAL A 152 13.72 4.74 7.57
N LEU A 153 14.71 3.86 7.41
CA LEU A 153 14.48 2.43 7.21
C LEU A 153 13.76 1.80 8.41
N VAL A 154 14.24 2.06 9.63
CA VAL A 154 13.63 1.55 10.85
C VAL A 154 12.20 2.05 10.97
N LEU A 155 11.96 3.36 10.81
CA LEU A 155 10.62 3.94 10.89
C LEU A 155 9.67 3.40 9.81
N SER A 156 10.19 3.12 8.61
CA SER A 156 9.39 2.54 7.52
C SER A 156 9.00 1.09 7.80
N ILE A 157 9.89 0.30 8.42
CA ILE A 157 9.59 -1.07 8.85
C ILE A 157 8.52 -1.05 9.96
N VAL A 158 8.65 -0.14 10.93
CA VAL A 158 7.63 0.08 11.96
C VAL A 158 6.29 0.44 11.31
N GLN A 159 6.30 1.41 10.40
CA GLN A 159 5.09 1.82 9.67
C GLN A 159 4.48 0.64 8.90
N ALA A 160 5.28 -0.19 8.23
CA ALA A 160 4.79 -1.35 7.50
C ALA A 160 4.13 -2.38 8.41
N GLY A 161 4.69 -2.62 9.60
CA GLY A 161 4.12 -3.51 10.60
C GLY A 161 2.78 -3.01 11.13
N PHE A 162 2.66 -1.71 11.39
CA PHE A 162 1.39 -1.10 11.76
C PHE A 162 0.36 -1.09 10.64
N VAL A 163 0.78 -0.82 9.40
CA VAL A 163 -0.11 -0.90 8.22
C VAL A 163 -0.63 -2.32 8.06
N GLN A 164 0.21 -3.33 8.24
CA GLN A 164 -0.21 -4.73 8.23
C GLN A 164 -1.26 -5.03 9.32
N GLY A 165 -0.99 -4.62 10.56
CA GLY A 165 -1.95 -4.78 11.66
C GLY A 165 -3.26 -4.06 11.38
N ALA A 166 -3.21 -2.81 10.90
CA ALA A 166 -4.38 -2.01 10.57
C ALA A 166 -5.20 -2.61 9.44
N LEU A 167 -4.57 -3.14 8.39
CA LEU A 167 -5.23 -3.85 7.30
C LEU A 167 -5.94 -5.10 7.80
N ARG A 168 -5.34 -5.88 8.72
CA ARG A 168 -6.00 -7.04 9.34
C ARG A 168 -7.19 -6.64 10.19
N ILE A 169 -7.06 -5.61 11.04
CA ILE A 169 -8.20 -5.08 11.81
C ILE A 169 -9.34 -4.67 10.87
N SER A 170 -9.03 -4.03 9.75
CA SER A 170 -10.05 -3.61 8.78
C SER A 170 -10.83 -4.77 8.14
N ARG A 171 -10.27 -5.98 8.19
CA ARG A 171 -10.87 -7.24 7.71
C ARG A 171 -11.57 -8.02 8.82
N GLY A 172 -11.54 -7.53 10.07
CA GLY A 172 -12.10 -8.21 11.23
C GLY A 172 -11.23 -9.34 11.78
N GLU A 173 -9.96 -9.40 11.38
CA GLU A 173 -9.02 -10.42 11.86
C GLU A 173 -8.51 -10.08 13.27
N ALA A 174 -8.30 -11.09 14.10
CA ALA A 174 -7.74 -10.91 15.45
C ALA A 174 -6.28 -10.46 15.39
N LEU A 175 -5.95 -9.43 16.19
CA LEU A 175 -4.58 -8.97 16.32
C LEU A 175 -3.81 -9.79 17.35
N THR A 176 -2.67 -10.32 16.91
CA THR A 176 -1.61 -10.84 17.79
C THR A 176 -0.37 -9.96 17.66
N VAL A 177 0.47 -9.89 18.69
CA VAL A 177 1.72 -9.09 18.64
C VAL A 177 2.61 -9.52 17.47
N ASP A 178 2.66 -10.83 17.19
CA ASP A 178 3.37 -11.42 16.06
C ASP A 178 2.90 -10.91 14.68
N THR A 179 1.65 -10.46 14.57
CA THR A 179 1.11 -9.88 13.33
C THR A 179 1.92 -8.67 12.86
N PHE A 180 2.42 -7.85 13.77
CA PHE A 180 3.15 -6.64 13.42
C PHE A 180 4.54 -6.97 12.84
N PHE A 181 5.15 -8.09 13.25
CA PHE A 181 6.51 -8.48 12.86
C PHE A 181 6.58 -9.43 11.66
N LYS A 182 5.44 -9.91 11.15
CA LYS A 182 5.36 -10.87 10.03
C LYS A 182 5.28 -10.22 8.66
N PHE A 183 6.39 -9.74 8.14
CA PHE A 183 6.43 -9.10 6.83
C PHE A 183 6.38 -10.12 5.69
N ARG A 184 5.36 -10.02 4.82
CA ARG A 184 5.25 -10.88 3.63
C ARG A 184 6.33 -10.58 2.57
N ASN A 185 6.73 -9.32 2.45
CA ASN A 185 7.75 -8.89 1.47
C ASN A 185 8.62 -7.74 2.04
N LEU A 186 9.45 -8.07 3.03
CA LEU A 186 10.36 -7.10 3.67
C LEU A 186 11.30 -6.40 2.66
N PRO A 187 11.89 -7.09 1.65
CA PRO A 187 12.71 -6.43 0.64
C PRO A 187 11.95 -5.36 -0.14
N ALA A 188 10.69 -5.62 -0.53
CA ALA A 188 9.88 -4.62 -1.23
C ALA A 188 9.55 -3.43 -0.33
N VAL A 189 9.33 -3.64 0.98
CA VAL A 189 9.15 -2.56 1.96
C VAL A 189 10.39 -1.66 2.03
N ILE A 190 11.58 -2.26 2.13
CA ILE A 190 12.86 -1.53 2.17
C ILE A 190 13.11 -0.77 0.87
N LEU A 191 12.88 -1.40 -0.28
CA LEU A 191 13.08 -0.74 -1.57
C LEU A 191 12.07 0.40 -1.79
N ALA A 192 10.81 0.20 -1.40
CA ALA A 192 9.79 1.23 -1.52
C ALA A 192 10.06 2.41 -0.59
N SER A 193 10.47 2.14 0.66
CA SER A 193 10.80 3.20 1.61
C SER A 193 12.01 4.01 1.17
N LEU A 194 13.08 3.36 0.70
CA LEU A 194 14.24 4.05 0.15
C LEU A 194 13.88 4.87 -1.09
N LEU A 195 13.09 4.31 -2.00
CA LEU A 195 12.63 5.02 -3.20
C LEU A 195 11.85 6.28 -2.83
N VAL A 196 10.86 6.16 -1.94
CA VAL A 196 10.05 7.30 -1.47
C VAL A 196 10.92 8.30 -0.71
N ALA A 197 11.83 7.83 0.15
CA ALA A 197 12.73 8.70 0.92
C ALA A 197 13.65 9.52 0.02
N VAL A 198 14.27 8.91 -0.99
CA VAL A 198 15.13 9.60 -1.95
C VAL A 198 14.33 10.61 -2.77
N LEU A 199 13.18 10.22 -3.31
CA LEU A 199 12.33 11.14 -4.09
C LEU A 199 11.86 12.33 -3.24
N THR A 200 11.48 12.07 -1.99
CA THR A 200 11.02 13.10 -1.06
C THR A 200 12.19 14.01 -0.66
N ALA A 201 13.37 13.46 -0.39
CA ALA A 201 14.57 14.23 -0.04
C ALA A 201 15.04 15.12 -1.20
N VAL A 202 15.06 14.59 -2.43
CA VAL A 202 15.35 15.39 -3.64
C VAL A 202 14.31 16.49 -3.80
N GLY A 203 13.03 16.18 -3.59
CA GLY A 203 11.97 17.17 -3.63
C GLY A 203 12.14 18.28 -2.59
N TYR A 204 12.55 17.94 -1.37
CA TYR A 204 12.85 18.92 -0.34
C TYR A 204 14.09 19.77 -0.69
N ALA A 205 15.13 19.16 -1.24
CA ALA A 205 16.35 19.84 -1.66
C ALA A 205 16.12 20.84 -2.80
N LEU A 206 15.18 20.57 -3.71
CA LEU A 206 14.94 21.45 -4.86
C LEU A 206 14.19 22.74 -4.51
N CYS A 207 13.18 22.70 -3.63
CA CYS A 207 12.37 23.89 -3.26
C CYS A 207 11.42 23.67 -2.06
N TYR A 208 11.63 22.66 -1.21
CA TYR A 208 10.72 22.21 -0.14
C TYR A 208 9.33 21.70 -0.60
N LEU A 209 8.57 22.53 -1.34
CA LEU A 209 7.28 22.23 -1.94
C LEU A 209 7.26 20.93 -2.77
N PRO A 210 8.25 20.64 -3.65
CA PRO A 210 8.25 19.38 -4.40
C PRO A 210 8.33 18.14 -3.50
N GLY A 211 9.00 18.25 -2.35
CA GLY A 211 9.08 17.17 -1.36
C GLY A 211 7.73 16.85 -0.73
N ILE A 212 6.95 17.88 -0.39
CA ILE A 212 5.57 17.71 0.11
C ILE A 212 4.69 17.06 -0.95
N VAL A 213 4.80 17.48 -2.21
CA VAL A 213 4.03 16.90 -3.31
C VAL A 213 4.36 15.41 -3.47
N VAL A 214 5.64 15.04 -3.45
CA VAL A 214 6.04 13.63 -3.50
C VAL A 214 5.47 12.85 -2.30
N ALA A 215 5.59 13.37 -1.08
CA ALA A 215 5.06 12.73 0.11
C ALA A 215 3.53 12.54 0.03
N PHE A 216 2.81 13.53 -0.48
CA PHE A 216 1.37 13.50 -0.68
C PHE A 216 0.95 12.38 -1.65
N PHE A 217 1.61 12.28 -2.81
CA PHE A 217 1.31 11.24 -3.80
C PHE A 217 1.83 9.86 -3.41
N ALA A 218 2.89 9.77 -2.60
CA ALA A 218 3.48 8.52 -2.11
C ALA A 218 2.87 8.01 -0.80
N GLN A 219 1.90 8.71 -0.21
CA GLN A 219 1.36 8.39 1.13
C GLN A 219 0.79 6.96 1.26
N PHE A 220 0.29 6.37 0.15
CA PHE A 220 -0.26 5.01 0.12
C PHE A 220 0.72 3.97 -0.44
N THR A 221 1.95 4.34 -0.80
CA THR A 221 2.92 3.41 -1.39
C THR A 221 3.16 2.20 -0.49
N LEU A 222 3.35 2.43 0.80
CA LEU A 222 3.59 1.34 1.75
C LEU A 222 2.35 0.45 1.95
N TYR A 223 1.14 1.02 1.81
CA TYR A 223 -0.11 0.26 1.83
C TYR A 223 -0.17 -0.73 0.68
N TYR A 224 0.15 -0.31 -0.54
CA TYR A 224 0.19 -1.20 -1.70
C TYR A 224 1.25 -2.31 -1.58
N VAL A 225 2.43 -2.00 -1.05
CA VAL A 225 3.47 -3.01 -0.81
C VAL A 225 3.00 -4.07 0.20
N VAL A 226 2.43 -3.64 1.32
CA VAL A 226 2.02 -4.55 2.40
C VAL A 226 0.77 -5.34 2.00
N ASP A 227 -0.26 -4.65 1.53
CA ASP A 227 -1.58 -5.20 1.21
C ASP A 227 -1.55 -6.11 -0.02
N ARG A 228 -0.89 -5.65 -1.10
CA ARG A 228 -0.89 -6.33 -2.40
C ARG A 228 0.40 -7.07 -2.72
N GLY A 229 1.46 -6.89 -1.92
CA GLY A 229 2.76 -7.51 -2.19
C GLY A 229 3.47 -6.91 -3.40
N SER A 230 3.04 -5.73 -3.88
CA SER A 230 3.58 -5.07 -5.06
C SER A 230 5.04 -4.69 -4.89
N GLY A 231 5.80 -4.69 -5.99
CA GLY A 231 7.16 -4.16 -6.03
C GLY A 231 7.19 -2.65 -5.75
N ALA A 232 8.34 -2.13 -5.35
CA ALA A 232 8.51 -0.74 -4.91
C ALA A 232 8.00 0.30 -5.93
N VAL A 233 8.38 0.15 -7.20
CA VAL A 233 8.00 1.09 -8.27
C VAL A 233 6.51 0.98 -8.60
N ASP A 234 5.97 -0.24 -8.64
CA ASP A 234 4.55 -0.46 -8.97
C ASP A 234 3.64 0.04 -7.85
N ALA A 235 4.04 -0.16 -6.58
CA ALA A 235 3.35 0.38 -5.43
C ALA A 235 3.36 1.93 -5.42
N LEU A 236 4.48 2.53 -5.83
CA LEU A 236 4.57 3.98 -5.96
C LEU A 236 3.62 4.50 -7.05
N LYS A 237 3.63 3.87 -8.23
CA LYS A 237 2.71 4.22 -9.33
C LYS A 237 1.25 4.05 -8.91
N ALA A 238 0.90 2.96 -8.23
CA ALA A 238 -0.45 2.71 -7.73
C ALA A 238 -0.88 3.78 -6.72
N SER A 239 0.01 4.18 -5.80
CA SER A 239 -0.27 5.29 -4.87
C SER A 239 -0.52 6.61 -5.62
N PHE A 240 0.32 6.93 -6.61
CA PHE A 240 0.15 8.14 -7.42
C PHE A 240 -1.18 8.16 -8.17
N GLN A 241 -1.57 7.02 -8.75
CA GLN A 241 -2.84 6.88 -9.45
C GLN A 241 -4.02 7.00 -8.50
N LEU A 242 -3.99 6.31 -7.36
CA LEU A 242 -5.05 6.38 -6.35
C LEU A 242 -5.28 7.82 -5.85
N VAL A 243 -4.19 8.54 -5.57
CA VAL A 243 -4.24 9.93 -5.12
C VAL A 243 -4.74 10.85 -6.23
N ARG A 244 -4.27 10.67 -7.47
CA ARG A 244 -4.72 11.46 -8.63
C ARG A 244 -6.22 11.30 -8.87
N ASP A 245 -6.73 10.08 -8.76
CA ASP A 245 -8.14 9.79 -9.00
C ASP A 245 -9.03 10.28 -7.83
N ASN A 246 -8.43 10.56 -6.66
CA ASN A 246 -9.15 10.91 -5.44
C ASN A 246 -8.45 12.03 -4.65
N ILE A 247 -8.14 13.14 -5.31
CA ILE A 247 -7.33 14.24 -4.74
C ILE A 247 -7.93 14.78 -3.44
N VAL A 248 -9.24 15.02 -3.38
CA VAL A 248 -9.86 15.66 -2.21
C VAL A 248 -9.80 14.77 -0.97
N PRO A 249 -10.31 13.52 -0.96
CA PRO A 249 -10.15 12.66 0.20
C PRO A 249 -8.69 12.37 0.56
N ALA A 250 -7.82 12.18 -0.45
CA ALA A 250 -6.39 11.96 -0.23
C ALA A 250 -5.73 13.17 0.47
N LEU A 251 -6.10 14.39 0.09
CA LEU A 251 -5.59 15.62 0.68
C LEU A 251 -6.10 15.79 2.11
N LEU A 252 -7.38 15.52 2.33
CA LEU A 252 -7.99 15.60 3.66
C LEU A 252 -7.35 14.62 4.64
N ILE A 253 -7.11 13.36 4.25
CA ILE A 253 -6.43 12.40 5.14
C ILE A 253 -4.96 12.79 5.32
N PHE A 254 -4.27 13.27 4.28
CA PHE A 254 -2.89 13.72 4.40
C PHE A 254 -2.74 14.87 5.41
N LEU A 255 -3.59 15.90 5.28
CA LEU A 255 -3.63 17.02 6.22
C LEU A 255 -4.10 16.57 7.61
N GLY A 256 -5.08 15.68 7.69
CA GLY A 256 -5.56 15.11 8.95
C GLY A 256 -4.45 14.38 9.71
N VAL A 257 -3.68 13.54 9.03
CA VAL A 257 -2.53 12.81 9.61
C VAL A 257 -1.43 13.79 10.02
N ALA A 258 -1.15 14.82 9.20
CA ALA A 258 -0.16 15.84 9.53
C ALA A 258 -0.56 16.65 10.79
N LEU A 259 -1.81 17.10 10.87
CA LEU A 259 -2.36 17.80 12.03
C LEU A 259 -2.39 16.90 13.27
N ALA A 260 -2.82 15.66 13.12
CA ALA A 260 -2.82 14.68 14.21
C ALA A 260 -1.38 14.49 14.74
N SER A 261 -0.41 14.30 13.85
CA SER A 261 1.01 14.17 14.22
C SER A 261 1.55 15.41 14.91
N ALA A 262 1.19 16.61 14.44
CA ALA A 262 1.58 17.88 15.06
C ALA A 262 1.00 18.02 16.48
N VAL A 263 -0.30 17.74 16.65
CA VAL A 263 -0.97 17.79 17.96
C VAL A 263 -0.37 16.74 18.91
N GLY A 264 -0.15 15.51 18.45
CA GLY A 264 0.47 14.45 19.24
C GLY A 264 1.87 14.82 19.72
N GLY A 265 2.65 15.49 18.87
CA GLY A 265 3.99 15.99 19.20
C GLY A 265 3.98 17.10 20.25
N LEU A 266 3.00 18.01 20.20
CA LEU A 266 2.89 19.14 21.14
C LEU A 266 2.58 18.68 22.58
N VAL A 267 1.99 17.50 22.78
CA VAL A 267 1.72 16.92 24.11
C VAL A 267 2.94 16.09 24.59
N CYS A 268 4.11 16.72 24.64
CA CYS A 268 5.38 16.16 25.10
C CYS A 268 5.78 14.81 24.43
N GLY A 269 5.33 14.56 23.19
CA GLY A 269 5.57 13.31 22.48
C GLY A 269 4.81 12.08 22.99
N VAL A 270 4.16 12.14 24.16
CA VAL A 270 3.30 11.05 24.67
C VAL A 270 2.04 10.95 23.81
N GLY A 271 1.51 12.10 23.38
CA GLY A 271 0.37 12.14 22.44
C GLY A 271 0.67 11.35 21.17
N THR A 272 1.89 11.45 20.64
CA THR A 272 2.31 10.74 19.42
C THR A 272 2.16 9.22 19.52
N LEU A 273 2.31 8.62 20.71
CA LEU A 273 2.15 7.17 20.90
C LEU A 273 0.72 6.71 20.63
N VAL A 274 -0.27 7.56 20.89
CA VAL A 274 -1.68 7.28 20.62
C VAL A 274 -2.08 7.80 19.24
N THR A 275 -1.56 8.96 18.86
CA THR A 275 -1.96 9.60 17.60
C THR A 275 -1.43 8.86 16.38
N LEU A 276 -0.22 8.31 16.41
CA LEU A 276 0.32 7.49 15.31
C LEU A 276 -0.56 6.30 14.93
N PRO A 277 -0.90 5.37 15.85
CA PRO A 277 -1.71 4.22 15.48
C PRO A 277 -3.11 4.62 15.02
N VAL A 278 -3.71 5.65 15.62
CA VAL A 278 -5.03 6.17 15.21
C VAL A 278 -4.96 6.77 13.81
N ALA A 279 -3.93 7.57 13.51
CA ALA A 279 -3.72 8.15 12.19
C ALA A 279 -3.49 7.09 11.11
N LEU A 280 -2.70 6.05 11.42
CA LEU A 280 -2.47 4.93 10.50
C LEU A 280 -3.74 4.10 10.26
N LEU A 281 -4.55 3.87 11.30
CA LEU A 281 -5.85 3.22 11.15
C LEU A 281 -6.82 4.06 10.31
N ALA A 282 -6.88 5.37 10.53
CA ALA A 282 -7.68 6.29 9.72
C ALA A 282 -7.22 6.27 8.25
N GLN A 283 -5.92 6.26 8.01
CA GLN A 283 -5.35 6.18 6.67
C GLN A 283 -5.63 4.81 6.02
N THR A 284 -5.66 3.71 6.79
CA THR A 284 -6.12 2.39 6.30
C THR A 284 -7.59 2.42 5.89
N TYR A 285 -8.46 3.02 6.72
CA TYR A 285 -9.88 3.15 6.41
C TYR A 285 -10.06 3.87 5.06
N VAL A 286 -9.41 5.04 4.90
CA VAL A 286 -9.48 5.83 3.68
C VAL A 286 -8.89 5.05 2.50
N TYR A 287 -7.71 4.43 2.65
CA TYR A 287 -7.10 3.59 1.61
C TYR A 287 -8.06 2.50 1.09
N ARG A 288 -8.77 1.80 1.99
CA ARG A 288 -9.71 0.75 1.59
C ARG A 288 -10.95 1.31 0.93
N ARG A 289 -11.52 2.40 1.46
CA ARG A 289 -12.67 3.09 0.84
C ARG A 289 -12.33 3.62 -0.56
N LEU A 290 -11.14 4.20 -0.74
CA LEU A 290 -10.66 4.67 -2.06
C LEU A 290 -10.48 3.53 -3.06
N ASN A 291 -10.10 2.34 -2.59
CA ASN A 291 -10.06 1.12 -3.40
C ASN A 291 -11.41 0.39 -3.52
N ARG A 292 -12.51 0.97 -3.01
CA ARG A 292 -13.86 0.37 -2.97
C ARG A 292 -13.93 -0.97 -2.22
N GLU A 293 -13.09 -1.12 -1.21
CA GLU A 293 -13.04 -2.31 -0.36
C GLU A 293 -13.89 -2.13 0.91
N PRO A 294 -14.55 -3.20 1.41
CA PRO A 294 -15.35 -3.14 2.61
C PRO A 294 -14.48 -3.04 3.87
N VAL A 295 -14.86 -2.18 4.81
CA VAL A 295 -14.21 -2.04 6.12
C VAL A 295 -15.19 -2.47 7.20
N VAL A 296 -14.73 -3.30 8.14
CA VAL A 296 -15.57 -3.74 9.27
C VAL A 296 -15.92 -2.55 10.18
N PRO A 297 -17.14 -2.48 10.75
CA PRO A 297 -17.57 -1.36 11.58
C PRO A 297 -16.84 -1.24 12.92
#